data_AF-A0A101NKU2-F1
#
_entry.id   AF-A0A101NKU2-F1
#
_cell.length_a   1.000
_cell.length_b   1.000
_cell.length_c   1.000
_cell.angle_alpha   90.00
_cell.angle_beta   90.00
_cell.angle_gamma   90.00
#
_symmetry.space_group_name_H-M   'P 1'
#
loop_
_entity.id
_entity.type
_entity.pdbx_description
1 polymer ?
#
loop_
_entity_poly.entity_id
_entity_poly.type
_entity_poly.pdbx_seq_one_letter_code
_entity_poly.pdbx_strand_id
1 'polypeptide(L)'
;MAVDPGTGEIRILRSVHAADAGKVMNPMQCRGQVEGGVAQALGAILFENVRIDARGEVETAAFRRYRLPQYADVPRTEVHFTETADALGPLGAQSMSESPFNPVAPAFANALRDATGLRFTELPLTRDRVWPALHEAGVADQRAASVSSATRTPTAGGTPRRPGPGCPAGCSSAGTR
;
A
#
# COMPACT_ATOMS: atom_id res chain seq x y z
N MET A 1 -0.52 -1.23 -2.29
CA MET A 1 -1.79 -1.57 -1.60
C MET A 1 -2.93 -1.11 -2.50
N ALA A 2 -4.12 -1.72 -2.41
CA ALA A 2 -5.32 -1.22 -3.08
C ALA A 2 -6.42 -0.95 -2.06
N VAL A 3 -7.22 0.08 -2.32
CA VAL A 3 -8.37 0.47 -1.49
C VAL A 3 -9.56 0.71 -2.40
N ASP A 4 -10.68 0.08 -2.08
CA ASP A 4 -11.96 0.33 -2.74
C ASP A 4 -12.65 1.52 -2.05
N PRO A 5 -12.81 2.67 -2.73
CA PRO A 5 -13.45 3.84 -2.14
C PRO A 5 -14.96 3.67 -1.94
N GLY A 6 -15.60 2.72 -2.62
CA GLY A 6 -17.04 2.44 -2.47
C GLY A 6 -17.37 1.65 -1.21
N THR A 7 -16.42 0.86 -0.68
CA THR A 7 -16.64 -0.04 0.46
C THR A 7 -15.66 0.16 1.62
N GLY A 8 -14.57 0.90 1.41
CA GLY A 8 -13.47 1.02 2.37
C GLY A 8 -12.66 -0.27 2.52
N GLU A 9 -12.85 -1.26 1.62
CA GLU A 9 -12.08 -2.49 1.64
C GLU A 9 -10.61 -2.22 1.29
N ILE A 10 -9.71 -2.70 2.15
CA ILE A 10 -8.26 -2.60 1.95
C ILE A 10 -7.71 -3.97 1.58
N ARG A 11 -6.94 -4.02 0.48
CA ARG A 11 -6.25 -5.22 0.02
C ARG A 11 -4.73 -5.00 -0.03
N ILE A 12 -4.00 -5.86 0.66
CA ILE A 12 -2.54 -5.88 0.62
C ILE A 12 -2.11 -6.69 -0.62
N LEU A 13 -1.52 -6.01 -1.60
CA LEU A 13 -1.12 -6.62 -2.87
C LEU A 13 0.24 -7.31 -2.79
N ARG A 14 1.15 -6.75 -1.99
CA ARG A 14 2.51 -7.25 -1.77
C ARG A 14 2.94 -6.86 -0.36
N SER A 15 3.60 -7.78 0.33
CA SER A 15 4.21 -7.56 1.64
C SER A 15 5.68 -7.95 1.54
N VAL A 16 6.58 -7.02 1.88
CA VAL A 16 8.03 -7.22 1.88
C VAL A 16 8.57 -6.72 3.21
N HIS A 17 9.40 -7.53 3.85
CA HIS A 17 9.99 -7.25 5.13
C HIS A 17 11.50 -7.49 5.05
N ALA A 18 12.29 -6.43 5.19
CA ALA A 18 13.73 -6.53 5.36
C ALA A 18 14.04 -6.37 6.84
N ALA A 19 14.85 -7.28 7.39
CA ALA A 19 15.22 -7.26 8.79
C ALA A 19 16.72 -7.42 8.98
N ASP A 20 17.25 -6.63 9.90
CA ASP A 20 18.59 -6.83 10.44
C ASP A 20 18.48 -7.67 11.72
N ALA A 21 18.96 -8.91 11.64
CA ALA A 21 18.91 -9.88 12.73
C ALA A 21 20.31 -10.23 13.24
N GLY A 22 21.34 -9.49 12.81
CA GLY A 22 22.72 -9.94 12.95
C GLY A 22 22.92 -11.30 12.28
N LYS A 23 23.66 -12.18 12.96
CA LYS A 23 23.81 -13.56 12.55
C LYS A 23 22.52 -14.36 12.78
N VAL A 24 21.83 -14.70 11.69
CA VAL A 24 20.66 -15.58 11.72
C VAL A 24 21.08 -17.02 12.02
N MET A 25 20.77 -17.51 13.22
CA MET A 25 21.10 -18.89 13.64
C MET A 25 20.26 -19.95 12.93
N ASN A 26 18.95 -19.72 12.84
CA ASN A 26 18.01 -20.61 12.16
C ASN A 26 17.13 -19.78 11.21
N PRO A 27 17.43 -19.79 9.89
CA PRO A 27 16.71 -18.99 8.91
C PRO A 27 15.21 -19.30 8.83
N MET A 28 14.84 -20.57 9.00
CA MET A 28 13.43 -20.99 8.93
C MET A 28 12.64 -20.46 10.13
N GLN A 29 13.18 -20.57 11.34
CA GLN A 29 12.53 -20.05 12.53
C GLN A 29 12.47 -18.52 12.53
N CYS A 30 13.56 -17.86 12.13
CA CYS A 30 13.60 -16.40 12.05
C CYS A 30 12.59 -15.87 11.01
N ARG A 31 12.47 -16.53 9.86
CA ARG A 31 11.42 -16.22 8.87
C ARG A 31 10.02 -16.40 9.46
N GLY A 32 9.76 -17.49 10.16
CA GLY A 32 8.47 -17.74 10.81
C GLY A 32 8.13 -16.67 11.85
N GLN A 33 9.11 -16.16 12.60
CA GLN A 33 8.93 -15.04 13.52
C GLN A 33 8.55 -13.75 12.79
N VAL A 34 9.23 -13.43 11.67
CA VAL A 34 8.88 -12.26 10.87
C VAL A 34 7.46 -12.36 10.31
N GLU A 35 7.10 -13.51 9.74
CA GLU A 35 5.77 -13.75 9.19
C GLU A 35 4.68 -13.70 10.27
N GLY A 36 4.95 -14.27 11.45
CA GLY A 36 4.06 -14.21 12.61
C GLY A 36 3.88 -12.79 13.16
N GLY A 37 4.97 -12.03 13.28
CA GLY A 37 4.94 -10.63 13.72
C GLY A 37 4.16 -9.73 12.75
N VAL A 38 4.30 -9.95 11.44
CA VAL A 38 3.50 -9.27 10.43
C VAL A 38 2.01 -9.63 10.56
N ALA A 39 1.67 -10.91 10.74
CA ALA A 39 0.29 -11.34 10.96
C ALA A 39 -0.33 -10.67 12.20
N GLN A 40 0.40 -10.66 13.32
CA GLN A 40 -0.04 -10.01 14.56
C GLN A 40 -0.23 -8.51 14.37
N ALA A 41 0.71 -7.83 13.69
CA ALA A 41 0.59 -6.41 13.43
C ALA A 41 -0.61 -6.08 12.54
N LEU A 42 -0.88 -6.89 11.50
CA LEU A 42 -2.08 -6.74 10.68
C LEU A 42 -3.36 -6.94 11.50
N GLY A 43 -3.35 -7.84 12.47
CA GLY A 43 -4.40 -7.99 13.48
C GLY A 43 -4.68 -6.68 14.22
N ALA A 44 -3.65 -6.11 14.85
CA ALA A 44 -3.71 -4.83 15.55
C ALA A 44 -4.15 -3.66 14.65
N ILE A 45 -3.73 -3.65 13.38
CA ILE A 45 -4.03 -2.57 12.44
C ILE A 45 -5.46 -2.65 11.94
N LEU A 46 -6.00 -3.84 11.64
CA LEU A 46 -7.25 -3.97 10.87
C LEU A 46 -8.44 -4.49 11.68
N PHE A 47 -8.22 -5.22 12.78
CA PHE A 47 -9.27 -6.02 13.39
C PHE A 47 -9.35 -5.86 14.91
N GLU A 48 -8.23 -5.95 15.60
CA GLU A 48 -8.17 -6.07 17.05
C GLU A 48 -8.52 -4.74 17.71
N ASN A 49 -9.53 -4.78 18.58
CA ASN A 49 -9.99 -3.62 19.33
C ASN A 49 -10.59 -4.06 20.66
N VAL A 50 -9.91 -3.73 21.76
CA VAL A 50 -10.45 -3.96 23.11
C VAL A 50 -11.37 -2.80 23.46
N ARG A 51 -12.67 -3.07 23.49
CA ARG A 51 -13.68 -2.06 23.84
C ARG A 51 -14.10 -2.21 25.29
N ILE A 52 -14.07 -1.11 26.02
CA ILE A 52 -14.46 -1.02 27.42
C ILE A 52 -15.71 -0.14 27.51
N ASP A 53 -16.74 -0.62 28.19
CA ASP A 53 -17.98 0.12 28.37
C ASP A 53 -17.86 1.19 29.49
N ALA A 54 -18.93 1.96 29.70
CA ALA A 54 -18.96 3.01 30.72
C ALA A 54 -18.86 2.48 32.17
N ARG A 55 -18.99 1.17 32.39
CA ARG A 55 -18.87 0.50 33.69
C ARG A 55 -17.48 -0.11 33.90
N GLY A 56 -16.61 -0.07 32.89
CA GLY A 56 -15.28 -0.65 32.93
C GLY A 56 -15.21 -2.10 32.44
N GLU A 57 -16.30 -2.64 31.89
CA GLU A 57 -16.36 -4.04 31.44
C GLU A 57 -15.91 -4.17 29.99
N VAL A 58 -15.23 -5.28 29.68
CA VAL A 58 -14.73 -5.55 28.32
C VAL A 58 -15.84 -6.11 27.45
N GLU A 59 -16.34 -5.31 26.49
CA GLU A 59 -17.40 -5.71 25.55
C GLU A 59 -16.91 -6.83 24.61
N THR A 60 -15.64 -6.80 24.24
CA THR A 60 -15.01 -7.71 23.27
C THR A 60 -14.36 -8.94 23.92
N ALA A 61 -14.86 -9.41 25.06
CA ALA A 61 -14.28 -10.54 25.80
C ALA A 61 -14.41 -11.93 25.14
N ALA A 62 -14.85 -12.03 23.90
CA ALA A 62 -15.01 -13.29 23.16
C ALA A 62 -14.55 -13.13 21.72
N PHE A 63 -13.95 -14.18 21.12
CA PHE A 63 -13.41 -14.13 19.75
C PHE A 63 -14.42 -13.83 18.65
N ARG A 64 -15.72 -14.02 18.91
CA ARG A 64 -16.77 -13.57 17.98
C ARG A 64 -16.84 -12.04 17.87
N ARG A 65 -16.44 -11.32 18.93
CA ARG A 65 -16.43 -9.86 19.02
C ARG A 65 -15.02 -9.27 18.89
N TYR A 66 -14.00 -9.99 19.36
CA TYR A 66 -12.59 -9.67 19.14
C TYR A 66 -12.06 -10.45 17.93
N ARG A 67 -12.11 -9.83 16.76
CA ARG A 67 -11.71 -10.48 15.52
C ARG A 67 -10.18 -10.57 15.45
N LEU A 68 -9.67 -11.79 15.35
CA LEU A 68 -8.28 -12.07 14.99
C LEU A 68 -8.14 -12.19 13.46
N PRO A 69 -6.96 -11.88 12.91
CA PRO A 69 -6.69 -12.10 11.49
C PRO A 69 -6.78 -13.59 11.16
N GLN A 70 -7.47 -13.93 10.06
CA GLN A 70 -7.53 -15.29 9.54
C GLN A 70 -6.42 -15.50 8.49
N TYR A 71 -6.16 -16.75 8.11
CA TYR A 71 -5.16 -17.07 7.08
C TYR A 71 -5.37 -16.30 5.78
N ALA A 72 -6.63 -16.09 5.35
CA ALA A 72 -6.96 -15.35 4.14
C ALA A 72 -6.73 -13.83 4.25
N ASP A 73 -6.68 -13.29 5.48
CA ASP A 73 -6.42 -11.87 5.73
C ASP A 73 -4.91 -11.54 5.69
N VAL A 74 -4.05 -12.55 5.89
CA VAL A 74 -2.59 -12.38 5.98
C VAL A 74 -1.94 -12.65 4.62
N PRO A 75 -1.30 -11.66 3.99
CA PRO A 75 -0.61 -11.86 2.72
C PRO A 75 0.68 -12.65 2.92
N ARG A 76 1.13 -13.34 1.86
CA ARG A 76 2.50 -13.87 1.83
C ARG A 76 3.49 -12.72 1.93
N THR A 77 4.41 -12.82 2.88
CA THR A 77 5.45 -11.81 3.12
C THR A 77 6.78 -12.31 2.59
N GLU A 78 7.40 -11.52 1.72
CA GLU A 78 8.78 -11.75 1.30
C GLU A 78 9.73 -11.26 2.39
N VAL A 79 10.58 -12.14 2.92
CA VAL A 79 11.49 -11.83 4.03
C VAL A 79 12.93 -11.84 3.54
N HIS A 80 13.64 -10.73 3.78
CA HIS A 80 15.06 -10.58 3.51
C HIS A 80 15.81 -10.31 4.81
N PHE A 81 16.94 -10.99 5.00
CA PHE A 81 17.83 -10.76 6.12
C PHE A 81 19.09 -10.04 5.65
N THR A 82 19.49 -9.00 6.37
CA THR A 82 20.78 -8.34 6.15
C THR A 82 21.89 -9.18 6.76
N GLU A 83 23.02 -9.29 6.06
CA GLU A 83 24.23 -9.93 6.61
C GLU A 83 25.01 -8.93 7.47
N THR A 84 24.70 -8.90 8.77
CA THR A 84 25.44 -8.13 9.77
C THR A 84 25.84 -9.02 10.95
N ALA A 85 26.62 -8.47 11.88
CA ALA A 85 26.94 -9.14 13.14
C ALA A 85 27.00 -8.11 14.27
N ASP A 86 26.40 -8.44 15.41
CA ASP A 86 26.41 -7.61 16.61
C ASP A 86 27.51 -8.06 17.58
N ALA A 87 28.40 -7.16 17.98
CA ALA A 87 29.48 -7.46 18.91
C ALA A 87 28.99 -7.88 20.31
N LEU A 88 27.78 -7.47 20.70
CA LEU A 88 27.18 -7.80 22.01
C LEU A 88 26.37 -9.10 21.97
N GLY A 89 25.92 -9.50 20.78
CA GLY A 89 25.06 -10.66 20.58
C GLY A 89 25.83 -11.98 20.65
N PRO A 90 25.26 -13.05 21.25
CA PRO A 90 25.88 -14.36 21.18
C PRO A 90 26.04 -14.77 19.71
N LEU A 91 27.26 -15.12 19.33
CA LEU A 91 27.63 -15.46 17.95
C LEU A 91 27.35 -14.35 16.92
N GLY A 92 27.12 -13.11 17.33
CA GLY A 92 26.78 -12.01 16.41
C GLY A 92 25.27 -11.81 16.18
N ALA A 93 24.40 -12.53 16.89
CA ALA A 93 22.95 -12.50 16.66
C ALA A 93 22.24 -11.33 17.37
N GLN A 94 21.20 -10.80 16.76
CA GLN A 94 20.30 -9.80 17.35
C GLN A 94 18.91 -10.37 17.61
N SER A 95 18.19 -9.74 18.54
CA SER A 95 16.82 -10.15 18.88
C SER A 95 15.84 -9.79 17.77
N MET A 96 14.99 -10.76 17.43
CA MET A 96 13.96 -10.64 16.40
C MET A 96 12.55 -10.87 16.94
N SER A 97 12.36 -10.76 18.26
CA SER A 97 11.07 -11.03 18.90
C SER A 97 10.01 -9.99 18.51
N GLU A 98 10.24 -8.72 18.80
CA GLU A 98 9.27 -7.65 18.56
C GLU A 98 9.58 -6.81 17.31
N SER A 99 10.83 -6.88 16.85
CA SER A 99 11.32 -6.13 15.70
C SER A 99 10.42 -6.25 14.46
N PRO A 100 9.84 -7.41 14.11
CA PRO A 100 8.99 -7.54 12.94
C PRO A 100 7.59 -6.92 13.09
N PHE A 101 7.11 -6.68 14.31
CA PHE A 101 5.77 -6.11 14.57
C PHE A 101 5.75 -4.60 14.32
N ASN A 102 6.74 -3.90 14.90
CA ASN A 102 6.80 -2.44 14.97
C ASN A 102 6.72 -1.70 13.61
N PRO A 103 7.43 -2.11 12.54
CA PRO A 103 7.45 -1.33 11.29
C PRO A 103 6.19 -1.50 10.45
N VAL A 104 5.32 -2.47 10.75
CA VAL A 104 4.18 -2.82 9.88
C VAL A 104 3.09 -1.75 9.92
N ALA A 105 2.73 -1.25 11.11
CA ALA A 105 1.71 -0.21 11.26
C ALA A 105 2.05 1.11 10.52
N PRO A 106 3.25 1.71 10.69
CA PRO A 106 3.61 2.91 9.94
C PRO A 106 3.72 2.65 8.44
N ALA A 107 4.27 1.51 8.00
CA ALA A 107 4.33 1.15 6.59
C ALA A 107 2.92 1.02 5.98
N PHE A 108 2.00 0.40 6.71
CA PHE A 108 0.60 0.25 6.31
C PHE A 108 -0.10 1.60 6.21
N ALA A 109 -0.01 2.44 7.24
CA ALA A 109 -0.63 3.77 7.25
C ALA A 109 -0.07 4.68 6.15
N ASN A 110 1.23 4.57 5.83
CA ASN A 110 1.84 5.30 4.72
C ASN A 110 1.32 4.79 3.36
N ALA A 111 1.21 3.48 3.18
CA ALA A 111 0.64 2.90 1.96
C ALA A 111 -0.85 3.22 1.78
N LEU A 112 -1.61 3.30 2.87
CA LEU A 112 -3.01 3.75 2.85
C LEU A 112 -3.11 5.22 2.45
N ARG A 113 -2.23 6.07 3.00
CA ARG A 113 -2.14 7.48 2.61
C ARG A 113 -1.75 7.65 1.15
N ASP A 114 -0.78 6.89 0.66
CA ASP A 114 -0.37 6.91 -0.74
C ASP A 114 -1.54 6.52 -1.67
N ALA A 115 -2.33 5.51 -1.29
CA ALA A 115 -3.45 5.04 -2.09
C ALA A 115 -4.69 5.96 -2.09
N THR A 116 -4.87 6.79 -1.06
CA THR A 116 -6.13 7.53 -0.78
C THR A 116 -5.96 9.04 -0.61
N GLY A 117 -4.74 9.52 -0.39
CA GLY A 117 -4.44 10.90 0.01
C GLY A 117 -4.66 11.21 1.49
N LEU A 118 -5.31 10.32 2.26
CA LEU A 118 -5.73 10.59 3.63
C LEU A 118 -4.71 10.07 4.66
N ARG A 119 -4.52 10.83 5.75
CA ARG A 119 -3.67 10.42 6.87
C ARG A 119 -4.53 9.93 8.02
N PHE A 120 -4.45 8.63 8.31
CA PHE A 120 -5.00 8.04 9.52
C PHE A 120 -3.93 7.97 10.60
N THR A 121 -4.29 8.32 11.83
CA THR A 121 -3.39 8.32 13.00
C THR A 121 -3.89 7.46 14.15
N GLU A 122 -5.03 6.80 13.98
CA GLU A 122 -5.67 5.97 14.99
C GLU A 122 -5.92 4.57 14.45
N LEU A 123 -5.66 3.57 15.29
CA LEU A 123 -5.95 2.17 15.02
C LEU A 123 -7.20 1.72 15.82
N PRO A 124 -7.86 0.64 15.40
CA PRO A 124 -7.70 -0.03 14.10
C PRO A 124 -8.30 0.79 12.93
N LEU A 125 -7.78 0.52 11.74
CA LEU A 125 -8.23 0.99 10.41
C LEU A 125 -9.30 0.06 9.85
N THR A 126 -10.39 -0.13 10.61
CA THR A 126 -11.52 -0.95 10.16
C THR A 126 -12.24 -0.30 8.97
N ARG A 127 -12.94 -1.11 8.17
CA ARG A 127 -13.75 -0.62 7.05
C ARG A 127 -14.75 0.46 7.49
N ASP A 128 -15.36 0.28 8.65
CA ASP A 128 -16.32 1.24 9.24
C ASP A 128 -15.70 2.59 9.61
N ARG A 129 -14.38 2.68 9.74
CA ARG A 129 -13.66 3.94 9.96
C ARG A 129 -13.07 4.51 8.68
N VAL A 130 -12.58 3.64 7.80
CA VAL A 130 -11.92 4.04 6.56
C VAL A 130 -12.95 4.52 5.52
N TRP A 131 -14.07 3.82 5.36
CA TRP A 131 -15.09 4.16 4.37
C TRP A 131 -15.70 5.56 4.58
N PRO A 132 -16.16 5.97 5.78
CA PRO A 132 -16.69 7.32 5.98
C PRO A 132 -15.67 8.39 5.64
N ALA A 133 -14.41 8.23 6.05
CA ALA A 133 -13.34 9.16 5.76
C ALA A 133 -13.08 9.31 4.24
N LEU A 134 -13.13 8.20 3.49
CA LEU A 134 -12.99 8.23 2.02
C LEU A 134 -14.18 8.90 1.35
N HIS A 135 -15.38 8.68 1.88
CA HIS A 135 -16.62 9.25 1.35
C HIS A 135 -16.68 10.77 1.58
N GLU A 136 -16.39 11.22 2.80
CA GLU A 136 -16.31 12.65 3.16
C GLU A 136 -15.26 13.39 2.33
N ALA A 137 -14.13 12.74 2.04
CA ALA A 137 -13.09 13.29 1.18
C ALA A 137 -13.40 13.22 -0.33
N GLY A 138 -14.52 12.61 -0.74
CA GLY A 138 -14.93 12.50 -2.15
C GLY A 138 -13.99 11.64 -3.01
N VAL A 139 -13.26 10.68 -2.40
CA VAL A 139 -12.24 9.88 -3.10
C VAL A 139 -12.86 9.00 -4.21
N ALA A 140 -14.08 8.50 -3.99
CA ALA A 140 -14.81 7.70 -4.98
C ALA A 140 -15.12 8.53 -6.25
N ASP A 141 -15.62 9.75 -6.06
CA ASP A 141 -16.03 10.64 -7.16
C ASP A 141 -14.82 11.11 -7.98
N GLN A 142 -13.71 11.41 -7.29
CA GLN A 142 -12.45 11.79 -7.94
C GLN A 142 -11.88 10.67 -8.83
N ARG A 143 -11.98 9.41 -8.38
CA ARG A 143 -11.55 8.26 -9.20
C ARG A 143 -12.48 8.00 -10.37
N ALA A 144 -13.80 8.13 -10.19
CA ALA A 144 -14.74 8.01 -11.30
C ALA A 144 -14.48 9.07 -12.39
N ALA A 145 -14.20 10.31 -11.98
CA ALA A 145 -13.83 11.39 -12.88
C ALA A 145 -12.50 11.16 -13.62
N SER A 146 -11.48 10.62 -12.94
CA SER A 146 -10.17 10.36 -13.55
C SER A 146 -10.23 9.21 -14.57
N VAL A 147 -10.96 8.13 -14.28
CA VAL A 147 -11.16 7.01 -15.21
C VAL A 147 -11.96 7.45 -16.45
N SER A 148 -13.02 8.25 -16.27
CA SER A 148 -13.77 8.84 -17.38
C SER A 148 -12.90 9.73 -18.27
N SER A 149 -11.99 10.50 -17.67
CA SER A 149 -11.07 11.38 -18.40
C SER A 149 -10.03 10.60 -19.22
N ALA A 150 -9.57 9.43 -18.73
CA ALA A 150 -8.60 8.55 -19.36
C ALA A 150 -9.21 7.65 -20.45
N THR A 151 -10.52 7.41 -20.40
CA THR A 151 -11.26 6.60 -21.38
C THR A 151 -11.70 7.42 -22.62
N ARG A 152 -11.45 8.75 -22.63
CA ARG A 152 -11.59 9.55 -23.84
C ARG A 152 -10.52 9.13 -24.85
N THR A 153 -10.90 8.26 -25.78
CA THR A 153 -10.14 7.98 -27.00
C THR A 153 -9.75 9.31 -27.65
N PRO A 154 -8.50 9.52 -28.09
CA PRO A 154 -8.18 10.68 -28.88
C PRO A 154 -9.04 10.62 -30.14
N THR A 155 -9.94 11.58 -30.31
CA THR A 155 -10.73 11.72 -31.54
C THR A 155 -9.75 11.86 -32.69
N ALA A 156 -9.69 10.85 -33.56
CA ALA A 156 -8.97 10.91 -34.82
C ALA A 156 -9.58 12.03 -35.67
N GLY A 157 -8.98 13.22 -35.61
CA GLY A 157 -9.45 14.41 -36.29
C GLY A 157 -8.27 15.19 -36.87
N GLY A 158 -7.62 14.61 -37.87
CA GLY A 158 -6.51 15.24 -38.58
C GLY A 158 -6.09 14.42 -39.79
N THR A 159 -6.83 14.52 -40.88
CA THR A 159 -6.42 13.99 -42.19
C THR A 159 -5.04 14.53 -42.54
N PRO A 160 -4.04 13.68 -42.86
CA PRO A 160 -2.75 14.19 -43.29
C PRO A 160 -2.93 14.85 -44.67
N ARG A 161 -2.71 16.16 -44.74
CA ARG A 161 -2.66 16.90 -46.01
C ARG A 161 -1.57 16.29 -46.88
N ARG A 162 -1.96 15.64 -47.97
CA ARG A 162 -1.04 15.23 -49.04
C ARG A 162 -0.33 16.47 -49.61
N PRO A 163 0.98 16.44 -49.88
CA PRO A 163 1.62 17.45 -50.71
C PRO A 163 1.11 17.28 -52.16
N GLY A 164 0.56 18.35 -52.72
CA GLY A 164 0.07 18.38 -54.11
C GLY A 164 1.22 18.31 -55.13
N PRO A 165 0.93 17.86 -56.37
CA PRO A 165 1.94 17.74 -57.42
C PRO A 165 2.37 19.11 -57.93
N GLY A 166 3.65 19.21 -58.27
CA GLY A 166 4.35 20.45 -58.61
C GLY A 166 3.79 21.21 -59.82
N CYS A 167 3.99 22.52 -59.78
CA CYS A 167 3.82 23.42 -60.91
C CYS A 167 5.15 23.50 -61.70
N PRO A 168 5.15 23.54 -63.04
CA PRO A 168 6.37 23.48 -63.84
C PRO A 168 7.07 24.84 -63.98
N ALA A 169 8.32 24.74 -64.43
CA ALA A 169 9.38 25.74 -64.56
C ALA A 169 9.04 27.11 -65.18
N GLY A 170 9.75 28.15 -64.69
CA GLY A 170 10.46 29.11 -65.56
C GLY A 170 10.11 30.60 -65.41
N CYS A 171 10.98 31.38 -64.74
CA CYS A 171 11.37 32.77 -65.08
C CYS A 171 12.38 33.27 -64.02
N SER A 172 13.69 33.19 -64.26
CA SER A 172 14.57 34.17 -64.93
C SER A 172 15.33 35.05 -63.93
N SER A 173 16.64 35.01 -64.08
CA SER A 173 17.72 35.75 -63.42
C SER A 173 17.67 37.28 -63.57
N ALA A 174 18.07 37.99 -62.51
CA ALA A 174 18.88 39.23 -62.47
C ALA A 174 18.91 39.67 -60.99
N GLY A 175 20.00 40.03 -60.32
CA GLY A 175 21.15 40.81 -60.76
C GLY A 175 21.14 42.16 -60.05
N THR A 176 22.02 42.30 -59.04
CA THR A 176 22.69 43.55 -58.57
C THR A 176 21.92 44.56 -57.71
N ARG A 177 22.27 44.64 -56.41
CA ARG A 177 23.19 45.66 -55.82
C ARG A 177 23.56 45.27 -54.39
#